data_AF-B7GD79-F1
#
_entry.id   AF-B7GD79-F1
#
_cell.length_a   1.000
_cell.length_b   1.000
_cell.length_c   1.000
_cell.angle_alpha   90.00
_cell.angle_beta   90.00
_cell.angle_gamma   90.00
#
_symmetry.space_group_name_H-M   'P 1'
#
loop_
_entity.id
_entity.type
_entity.pdbx_description
1 polymer ?
#
loop_
_entity_poly.entity_id
_entity_poly.type
_entity_poly.pdbx_seq_one_letter_code
_entity_poly.pdbx_strand_id
1 'polypeptide(L)'
;MEDTVHNKTAQDKKLLEKALPDFAAGGIVVFVHIPKTGGITIRNFFERLVEKDHSRFRKIVVSNYREWESWRWRMNKFSRGGARGKVIFFELHGGGDSLNYFSDARSEIHRWRENALSQNVPFFAFVILRQGVSFAMSYFHFFHNYQSYRGRAHENRYGYHNATEQNLRMKTMFNGQCLFLCRGEQSYIKGEESLRANLTEAECNAAYNSLKRDVDWIGRTDVISTETIKLLQRLTNTTDELSVSANTNPQKALHFENLTKATQQFIIQRNSWDHELYKRAQREFPISMWKSEF
;
A
#
# COMPACT_ATOMS: atom_id res chain seq x y z
N MET A 1 25.32 12.90 46.71
CA MET A 1 24.07 12.29 46.25
C MET A 1 23.74 12.93 44.91
N GLU A 2 24.54 12.57 43.91
CA GLU A 2 24.47 13.04 42.53
C GLU A 2 24.93 11.87 41.67
N ASP A 3 24.46 11.84 40.42
CA ASP A 3 24.89 10.98 39.32
C ASP A 3 24.44 9.52 39.33
N THR A 4 23.19 9.29 38.95
CA THR A 4 22.83 8.04 38.24
C THR A 4 21.63 8.25 37.32
N VAL A 5 21.73 9.18 36.36
CA VAL A 5 20.69 9.41 35.36
C VAL A 5 21.28 9.32 33.95
N HIS A 6 20.83 8.28 33.24
CA HIS A 6 20.80 8.13 31.78
C HIS A 6 22.05 7.62 31.07
N ASN A 7 22.25 6.30 31.14
CA ASN A 7 23.00 5.55 30.13
C ASN A 7 22.13 4.43 29.49
N LYS A 8 20.84 4.73 29.20
CA LYS A 8 19.88 3.79 28.56
C LYS A 8 19.68 3.98 27.06
N THR A 9 20.38 4.92 26.41
CA THR A 9 20.05 5.35 25.04
C THR A 9 20.80 4.64 23.92
N ALA A 10 21.83 3.82 24.20
CA ALA A 10 22.60 3.14 23.15
C ALA A 10 22.32 1.62 23.04
N GLN A 11 21.78 0.99 24.08
CA GLN A 11 21.53 -0.46 24.11
C GLN A 11 20.12 -0.87 23.63
N ASP A 12 19.17 0.08 23.54
CA ASP A 12 17.75 -0.24 23.31
C ASP A 12 17.29 -0.32 21.85
N LYS A 13 18.15 -0.19 20.85
CA LYS A 13 17.74 -0.39 19.44
C LYS A 13 18.79 -1.05 18.56
N LYS A 14 19.36 -2.18 19.00
CA LYS A 14 19.73 -3.20 18.01
C LYS A 14 18.42 -3.80 17.52
N LEU A 15 17.76 -3.11 16.56
CA LEU A 15 16.67 -3.68 15.78
C LEU A 15 17.14 -5.07 15.38
N LEU A 16 16.48 -6.11 15.91
CA LEU A 16 16.76 -7.50 15.55
C LEU A 16 16.61 -7.57 14.04
N GLU A 17 17.74 -7.49 13.36
CA GLU A 17 17.77 -7.43 11.91
C GLU A 17 17.06 -8.69 11.40
N LYS A 18 16.07 -8.50 10.54
CA LYS A 18 15.24 -9.60 10.05
C LYS A 18 15.90 -10.22 8.83
N ALA A 19 15.89 -11.54 8.72
CA ALA A 19 16.26 -12.20 7.47
C ALA A 19 15.12 -12.05 6.46
N LEU A 20 15.45 -11.73 5.21
CA LEU A 20 14.48 -11.78 4.12
C LEU A 20 14.20 -13.23 3.73
N PRO A 21 12.93 -13.60 3.50
CA PRO A 21 12.61 -14.92 2.96
C PRO A 21 13.16 -15.09 1.53
N ASP A 22 13.69 -16.26 1.22
CA ASP A 22 14.24 -16.60 -0.11
C ASP A 22 13.17 -17.28 -0.99
N PHE A 23 12.88 -16.70 -2.17
CA PHE A 23 11.87 -17.23 -3.09
C PHE A 23 12.49 -17.97 -4.28
N ALA A 24 13.76 -18.39 -4.21
CA ALA A 24 14.40 -19.21 -5.25
C ALA A 24 13.59 -20.47 -5.59
N ALA A 25 12.97 -21.12 -4.57
CA ALA A 25 12.13 -22.31 -4.72
C ALA A 25 10.62 -21.99 -4.88
N GLY A 26 10.26 -20.74 -5.17
CA GLY A 26 8.88 -20.25 -5.15
C GLY A 26 8.48 -19.62 -3.82
N GLY A 27 7.26 -19.12 -3.74
CA GLY A 27 6.78 -18.40 -2.56
C GLY A 27 5.55 -17.53 -2.86
N ILE A 28 5.07 -16.83 -1.84
CA ILE A 28 3.88 -16.00 -1.92
C ILE A 28 4.22 -14.56 -1.52
N VAL A 29 3.95 -13.62 -2.42
CA VAL A 29 4.03 -12.18 -2.17
C VAL A 29 2.61 -11.62 -2.13
N VAL A 30 2.19 -11.07 -1.01
CA VAL A 30 0.89 -10.38 -0.87
C VAL A 30 1.10 -8.87 -0.83
N PHE A 31 0.43 -8.15 -1.72
CA PHE A 31 0.44 -6.68 -1.74
C PHE A 31 -0.93 -6.13 -1.38
N VAL A 32 -1.02 -5.48 -0.22
CA VAL A 32 -2.20 -4.71 0.21
C VAL A 32 -2.15 -3.36 -0.49
N HIS A 33 -2.96 -3.15 -1.52
CA HIS A 33 -2.85 -1.97 -2.35
C HIS A 33 -3.83 -0.88 -1.92
N ILE A 34 -3.29 0.18 -1.30
CA ILE A 34 -4.00 1.44 -1.09
C ILE A 34 -3.99 2.25 -2.41
N PRO A 35 -5.14 2.71 -2.92
CA PRO A 35 -5.18 3.46 -4.17
C PRO A 35 -4.18 4.62 -4.17
N LYS A 36 -3.49 4.84 -5.30
CA LYS A 36 -2.58 5.98 -5.51
C LYS A 36 -1.29 5.99 -4.68
N THR A 37 -0.91 4.87 -4.08
CA THR A 37 0.40 4.73 -3.40
C THR A 37 1.47 4.04 -4.26
N GLY A 38 1.26 3.92 -5.57
CA GLY A 38 2.26 3.38 -6.50
C GLY A 38 2.01 1.94 -6.94
N GLY A 39 0.80 1.39 -6.71
CA GLY A 39 0.54 -0.01 -7.08
C GLY A 39 0.64 -0.33 -8.57
N ILE A 40 0.45 0.64 -9.49
CA ILE A 40 0.74 0.42 -10.92
C ILE A 40 2.22 0.08 -11.14
N THR A 41 3.14 0.76 -10.45
CA THR A 41 4.58 0.47 -10.54
C THR A 41 4.90 -0.95 -10.05
N ILE A 42 4.30 -1.35 -8.92
CA ILE A 42 4.45 -2.72 -8.39
C ILE A 42 3.84 -3.76 -9.33
N ARG A 43 2.67 -3.46 -9.90
CA ARG A 43 2.01 -4.36 -10.85
C ARG A 43 2.86 -4.57 -12.09
N ASN A 44 3.38 -3.48 -12.67
CA ASN A 44 4.24 -3.53 -13.85
C ASN A 44 5.54 -4.29 -13.57
N PHE A 45 6.09 -4.21 -12.35
CA PHE A 45 7.23 -5.05 -11.92
C PHE A 45 6.92 -6.52 -12.14
N PHE A 46 5.85 -7.02 -11.51
CA PHE A 46 5.49 -8.42 -11.56
C PHE A 46 4.94 -8.85 -12.93
N GLU A 47 4.32 -7.95 -13.70
CA GLU A 47 3.96 -8.20 -15.10
C GLU A 47 5.18 -8.55 -15.94
N ARG A 48 6.24 -7.74 -15.86
CA ARG A 48 7.49 -8.01 -16.60
C ARG A 48 8.13 -9.33 -16.18
N LEU A 49 8.10 -9.67 -14.89
CA LEU A 49 8.60 -10.97 -14.42
C LEU A 49 7.78 -12.13 -14.98
N VAL A 50 6.46 -12.00 -15.06
CA VAL A 50 5.58 -13.00 -15.68
C VAL A 50 5.81 -13.11 -17.19
N GLU A 51 6.01 -11.99 -17.89
CA GLU A 51 6.32 -11.97 -19.33
C GLU A 51 7.65 -12.67 -19.62
N LYS A 52 8.66 -12.44 -18.78
CA LYS A 52 10.00 -13.04 -18.89
C LYS A 52 10.00 -14.53 -18.55
N ASP A 53 9.28 -14.93 -17.50
CA ASP A 53 9.24 -16.31 -17.02
C ASP A 53 7.90 -16.67 -16.37
N HIS A 54 6.89 -16.93 -17.22
CA HIS A 54 5.55 -17.37 -16.79
C HIS A 54 5.55 -18.75 -16.09
N SER A 55 6.63 -19.53 -16.25
CA SER A 55 6.80 -20.83 -15.59
C SER A 55 7.11 -20.63 -14.11
N ARG A 56 7.86 -19.57 -13.77
CA ARG A 56 8.28 -19.23 -12.41
C ARG A 56 7.43 -18.16 -11.74
N PHE A 57 6.78 -17.27 -12.47
CA PHE A 57 5.99 -16.18 -11.88
C PHE A 57 4.51 -16.29 -12.24
N ARG A 58 3.65 -15.92 -11.28
CA ARG A 58 2.22 -15.71 -11.52
C ARG A 58 1.74 -14.48 -10.80
N LYS A 59 1.10 -13.59 -11.55
CA LYS A 59 0.46 -12.38 -11.03
C LYS A 59 -1.05 -12.60 -10.91
N ILE A 60 -1.61 -12.25 -9.76
CA ILE A 60 -3.04 -12.27 -9.48
C ILE A 60 -3.41 -10.91 -8.89
N VAL A 61 -4.44 -10.28 -9.45
CA VAL A 61 -4.99 -9.02 -8.95
C VAL A 61 -6.46 -9.26 -8.64
N VAL A 62 -6.86 -8.98 -7.41
CA VAL A 62 -8.25 -9.10 -6.96
C VAL A 62 -8.82 -7.71 -6.79
N SER A 63 -9.85 -7.37 -7.57
CA SER A 63 -10.43 -6.02 -7.61
C SER A 63 -11.90 -5.96 -7.18
N ASN A 64 -12.53 -7.07 -6.85
CA ASN A 64 -13.91 -7.12 -6.37
C ASN A 64 -14.15 -8.34 -5.46
N TYR A 65 -15.27 -8.33 -4.72
CA TYR A 65 -15.59 -9.39 -3.75
C TYR A 65 -15.82 -10.77 -4.40
N ARG A 66 -16.37 -10.81 -5.62
CA ARG A 66 -16.57 -12.09 -6.33
C ARG A 66 -15.24 -12.76 -6.68
N GLU A 67 -14.29 -12.00 -7.17
CA GLU A 67 -12.92 -12.47 -7.42
C GLU A 67 -12.26 -12.91 -6.12
N TRP A 68 -12.43 -12.15 -5.04
CA TRP A 68 -11.90 -12.46 -3.73
C TRP A 68 -12.36 -13.83 -3.23
N GLU A 69 -13.66 -14.11 -3.26
CA GLU A 69 -14.20 -15.39 -2.81
C GLU A 69 -13.61 -16.58 -3.57
N SER A 70 -13.37 -16.43 -4.88
CA SER A 70 -12.70 -17.46 -5.68
C SER A 70 -11.22 -17.59 -5.33
N TRP A 71 -10.54 -16.45 -5.19
CA TRP A 71 -9.10 -16.43 -5.00
C TRP A 71 -8.66 -16.75 -3.58
N ARG A 72 -9.46 -16.44 -2.54
CA ARG A 72 -9.13 -16.80 -1.15
C ARG A 72 -8.96 -18.31 -1.00
N TRP A 73 -9.80 -19.10 -1.67
CA TRP A 73 -9.70 -20.56 -1.65
C TRP A 73 -8.45 -21.04 -2.40
N ARG A 74 -8.13 -20.43 -3.55
CA ARG A 74 -6.90 -20.75 -4.29
C ARG A 74 -5.64 -20.37 -3.53
N MET A 75 -5.66 -19.27 -2.77
CA MET A 75 -4.55 -18.87 -1.90
C MET A 75 -4.32 -19.87 -0.75
N ASN A 76 -5.37 -20.50 -0.22
CA ASN A 76 -5.19 -21.64 0.69
C ASN A 76 -4.46 -22.81 0.01
N LYS A 77 -4.77 -23.11 -1.26
CA LYS A 77 -4.03 -24.14 -2.01
C LYS A 77 -2.57 -23.75 -2.24
N PHE A 78 -2.29 -22.51 -2.61
CA PHE A 78 -0.92 -22.03 -2.81
C PHE A 78 -0.10 -22.06 -1.52
N SER A 79 -0.66 -21.58 -0.42
CA SER A 79 -0.01 -21.61 0.90
C SER A 79 0.21 -23.04 1.41
N ARG A 80 -0.65 -24.00 1.03
CA ARG A 80 -0.44 -25.43 1.33
C ARG A 80 0.53 -26.14 0.37
N GLY A 81 1.55 -25.44 -0.14
CA GLY A 81 2.58 -26.01 -1.01
C GLY A 81 2.33 -25.88 -2.52
N GLY A 82 1.15 -25.40 -2.94
CA GLY A 82 0.84 -25.18 -4.36
C GLY A 82 1.67 -24.07 -5.03
N ALA A 83 2.43 -23.30 -4.26
CA ALA A 83 3.38 -22.29 -4.75
C ALA A 83 4.81 -22.85 -4.95
N ARG A 84 5.09 -24.12 -4.68
CA ARG A 84 6.45 -24.68 -4.89
C ARG A 84 6.85 -24.56 -6.37
N GLY A 85 8.07 -24.08 -6.60
CA GLY A 85 8.60 -23.78 -7.93
C GLY A 85 8.04 -22.51 -8.59
N LYS A 86 7.17 -21.75 -7.90
CA LYS A 86 6.52 -20.57 -8.48
C LYS A 86 6.34 -19.43 -7.47
N VAL A 87 6.70 -18.21 -7.86
CA VAL A 87 6.39 -17.00 -7.10
C VAL A 87 5.00 -16.52 -7.46
N ILE A 88 4.10 -16.54 -6.48
CA ILE A 88 2.74 -16.03 -6.60
C ILE A 88 2.71 -14.60 -6.06
N PHE A 89 2.55 -13.63 -6.95
CA PHE A 89 2.21 -12.26 -6.56
C PHE A 89 0.69 -12.11 -6.50
N PHE A 90 0.20 -11.67 -5.34
CA PHE A 90 -1.21 -11.54 -5.03
C PHE A 90 -1.52 -10.12 -4.57
N GLU A 91 -2.12 -9.31 -5.44
CA GLU A 91 -2.52 -7.94 -5.15
C GLU A 91 -3.98 -7.90 -4.66
N LEU A 92 -4.15 -7.39 -3.44
CA LEU A 92 -5.43 -7.04 -2.86
C LEU A 92 -5.75 -5.58 -3.24
N HIS A 93 -6.53 -5.39 -4.30
CA HIS A 93 -6.91 -4.07 -4.79
C HIS A 93 -8.31 -3.69 -4.28
N GLY A 94 -8.48 -2.46 -3.78
CA GLY A 94 -9.80 -1.92 -3.45
C GLY A 94 -10.73 -1.83 -4.67
N GLY A 95 -12.01 -2.12 -4.51
CA GLY A 95 -13.05 -2.12 -5.55
C GLY A 95 -14.41 -1.67 -4.99
N GLY A 96 -15.39 -1.39 -5.86
CA GLY A 96 -16.73 -0.86 -5.50
C GLY A 96 -17.44 -1.62 -4.40
N ASP A 97 -17.41 -2.94 -4.53
CA ASP A 97 -18.00 -3.86 -3.57
C ASP A 97 -16.90 -4.57 -2.78
N SER A 98 -15.66 -4.05 -2.77
CA SER A 98 -14.51 -4.80 -2.29
C SER A 98 -14.50 -4.94 -0.78
N LEU A 99 -13.83 -6.02 -0.38
CA LEU A 99 -13.28 -6.25 0.93
C LEU A 99 -12.96 -4.98 1.69
N ASN A 100 -13.46 -4.95 2.92
CA ASN A 100 -12.81 -4.19 3.94
C ASN A 100 -11.55 -4.98 4.35
N TYR A 101 -10.37 -4.41 4.08
CA TYR A 101 -9.08 -5.04 4.41
C TYR A 101 -9.02 -5.48 5.88
N PHE A 102 -9.63 -4.71 6.78
CA PHE A 102 -9.62 -4.99 8.21
C PHE A 102 -10.59 -6.07 8.65
N SER A 103 -11.75 -6.20 8.03
CA SER A 103 -12.68 -7.28 8.39
C SER A 103 -12.29 -8.60 7.73
N ASP A 104 -11.87 -8.56 6.45
CA ASP A 104 -11.86 -9.76 5.62
C ASP A 104 -10.44 -10.23 5.28
N ALA A 105 -9.56 -9.33 4.83
CA ALA A 105 -8.25 -9.73 4.32
C ALA A 105 -7.26 -10.10 5.43
N ARG A 106 -7.38 -9.47 6.61
CA ARG A 106 -6.44 -9.66 7.72
C ARG A 106 -6.41 -11.10 8.23
N SER A 107 -7.57 -11.68 8.54
CA SER A 107 -7.67 -13.06 9.01
C SER A 107 -7.14 -14.05 7.97
N GLU A 108 -7.37 -13.76 6.69
CA GLU A 108 -6.88 -14.55 5.57
C GLU A 108 -5.36 -14.46 5.40
N ILE A 109 -4.75 -13.29 5.52
CA ILE A 109 -3.29 -13.13 5.46
C ILE A 109 -2.61 -13.95 6.57
N HIS A 110 -3.12 -13.90 7.80
CA HIS A 110 -2.61 -14.73 8.89
C HIS A 110 -2.74 -16.22 8.57
N ARG A 111 -3.94 -16.65 8.14
CA ARG A 111 -4.19 -18.04 7.77
C ARG A 111 -3.27 -18.54 6.64
N TRP A 112 -3.06 -17.73 5.61
CA TRP A 112 -2.15 -18.10 4.51
C TRP A 112 -0.69 -18.14 4.96
N ARG A 113 -0.28 -17.22 5.83
CA ARG A 113 1.06 -17.22 6.42
C ARG A 113 1.31 -18.48 7.26
N GLU A 114 0.37 -18.85 8.12
CA GLU A 114 0.43 -20.07 8.94
C GLU A 114 0.47 -21.34 8.08
N ASN A 115 -0.40 -21.42 7.06
CA ASN A 115 -0.39 -22.53 6.11
C ASN A 115 0.96 -22.61 5.37
N ALA A 116 1.48 -21.47 4.88
CA ALA A 116 2.76 -21.39 4.17
C ALA A 116 3.91 -21.83 5.06
N LEU A 117 3.96 -21.35 6.30
CA LEU A 117 4.96 -21.76 7.29
C LEU A 117 4.91 -23.27 7.55
N SER A 118 3.72 -23.86 7.69
CA SER A 118 3.55 -25.30 7.92
C SER A 118 4.04 -26.17 6.75
N GLN A 119 4.16 -25.59 5.56
CA GLN A 119 4.59 -26.28 4.33
C GLN A 119 5.97 -25.84 3.82
N ASN A 120 6.69 -25.04 4.61
CA ASN A 120 7.96 -24.42 4.26
C ASN A 120 7.88 -23.63 2.94
N VAL A 121 6.80 -22.88 2.74
CA VAL A 121 6.60 -21.97 1.61
C VAL A 121 6.96 -20.55 2.08
N PRO A 122 7.94 -19.88 1.46
CA PRO A 122 8.24 -18.48 1.73
C PRO A 122 7.01 -17.58 1.56
N PHE A 123 6.79 -16.67 2.51
CA PHE A 123 5.66 -15.76 2.51
C PHE A 123 6.13 -14.35 2.86
N PHE A 124 5.68 -13.36 2.10
CA PHE A 124 5.99 -11.95 2.32
C PHE A 124 4.76 -11.10 2.01
N ALA A 125 4.26 -10.34 2.99
CA ALA A 125 3.18 -9.39 2.81
C ALA A 125 3.69 -7.97 2.99
N PHE A 126 3.20 -7.04 2.17
CA PHE A 126 3.55 -5.64 2.29
C PHE A 126 2.42 -4.70 1.86
N VAL A 127 2.54 -3.45 2.27
CA VAL A 127 1.71 -2.31 1.84
C VAL A 127 2.63 -1.16 1.45
N ILE A 128 2.15 -0.21 0.66
CA ILE A 128 2.86 1.04 0.38
C ILE A 128 2.01 2.21 0.82
N LEU A 129 2.61 3.11 1.58
CA LEU A 129 2.05 4.40 1.97
C LEU A 129 2.64 5.53 1.13
N ARG A 130 1.92 6.65 1.08
CA ARG A 130 2.35 7.89 0.43
C ARG A 130 2.30 9.04 1.43
N GLN A 131 3.17 10.03 1.27
CA GLN A 131 3.11 11.24 2.09
C GLN A 131 1.72 11.90 1.94
N GLY A 132 1.09 12.30 3.05
CA GLY A 132 -0.33 12.68 3.09
C GLY A 132 -0.77 13.76 2.09
N VAL A 133 0.00 14.83 1.93
CA VAL A 133 -0.27 15.88 0.92
C VAL A 133 -0.14 15.32 -0.49
N SER A 134 0.95 14.59 -0.76
CA SER A 134 1.18 13.96 -2.06
C SER A 134 0.09 12.94 -2.42
N PHE A 135 -0.44 12.23 -1.42
CA PHE A 135 -1.58 11.34 -1.57
C PHE A 135 -2.84 12.13 -1.96
N ALA A 136 -3.21 13.15 -1.17
CA ALA A 136 -4.40 13.96 -1.41
C ALA A 136 -4.41 14.57 -2.82
N MET A 137 -3.29 15.15 -3.25
CA MET A 137 -3.14 15.71 -4.60
C MET A 137 -3.30 14.64 -5.69
N SER A 138 -2.65 13.49 -5.51
CA SER A 138 -2.72 12.40 -6.49
C SER A 138 -4.09 11.72 -6.54
N TYR A 139 -4.80 11.69 -5.43
CA TYR A 139 -6.16 11.18 -5.32
C TYR A 139 -7.11 12.11 -6.08
N PHE A 140 -7.07 13.41 -5.78
CA PHE A 140 -7.91 14.41 -6.44
C PHE A 140 -7.75 14.38 -7.96
N HIS A 141 -6.50 14.43 -8.44
CA HIS A 141 -6.22 14.40 -9.88
C HIS A 141 -6.79 13.16 -10.57
N PHE A 142 -6.72 12.01 -9.90
CA PHE A 142 -7.14 10.76 -10.51
C PHE A 142 -8.64 10.52 -10.45
N PHE A 143 -9.27 10.77 -9.30
CA PHE A 143 -10.68 10.43 -9.09
C PHE A 143 -11.64 11.56 -9.47
N HIS A 144 -11.19 12.82 -9.48
CA HIS A 144 -12.08 13.95 -9.73
C HIS A 144 -11.74 14.74 -10.99
N ASN A 145 -10.47 14.86 -11.38
CA ASN A 145 -10.09 15.70 -12.53
C ASN A 145 -9.88 14.93 -13.85
N TYR A 146 -9.61 13.63 -13.83
CA TYR A 146 -9.20 12.90 -15.04
C TYR A 146 -10.42 12.50 -15.90
N GLN A 147 -10.79 13.36 -16.88
CA GLN A 147 -12.00 13.19 -17.71
C GLN A 147 -11.86 12.14 -18.84
N SER A 148 -10.65 11.99 -19.41
CA SER A 148 -10.50 11.40 -20.74
C SER A 148 -10.61 9.88 -20.84
N TYR A 149 -10.65 9.13 -19.73
CA TYR A 149 -10.40 7.68 -19.78
C TYR A 149 -11.40 6.78 -19.06
N ARG A 150 -12.37 7.31 -18.29
CA ARG A 150 -13.07 6.47 -17.30
C ARG A 150 -14.58 6.29 -17.47
N GLY A 151 -15.16 6.88 -18.51
CA GLY A 151 -16.56 6.70 -18.88
C GLY A 151 -17.56 7.08 -17.77
N ARG A 152 -18.85 6.86 -18.03
CA ARG A 152 -19.94 7.26 -17.13
C ARG A 152 -19.92 6.54 -15.78
N ALA A 153 -19.45 5.28 -15.73
CA ALA A 153 -19.46 4.48 -14.50
C ALA A 153 -18.56 5.10 -13.41
N HIS A 154 -17.39 5.61 -13.78
CA HIS A 154 -16.48 6.26 -12.83
C HIS A 154 -17.02 7.62 -12.37
N GLU A 155 -17.57 8.40 -13.29
CA GLU A 155 -18.21 9.69 -12.97
C GLU A 155 -19.37 9.50 -12.00
N ASN A 156 -20.22 8.50 -12.20
CA ASN A 156 -21.30 8.18 -11.26
C ASN A 156 -20.78 7.83 -9.86
N ARG A 157 -19.62 7.13 -9.80
CA ARG A 157 -19.06 6.63 -8.54
C ARG A 157 -18.31 7.69 -7.72
N TYR A 158 -17.57 8.58 -8.37
CA TYR A 158 -16.68 9.55 -7.70
C TYR A 158 -17.03 11.02 -7.95
N GLY A 159 -17.79 11.30 -9.02
CA GLY A 159 -18.07 12.64 -9.51
C GLY A 159 -16.88 13.24 -10.26
N TYR A 160 -17.17 13.94 -11.36
CA TYR A 160 -16.19 14.73 -12.12
C TYR A 160 -16.19 16.19 -11.67
N HIS A 161 -15.00 16.78 -11.53
CA HIS A 161 -14.78 18.17 -11.17
C HIS A 161 -13.58 18.76 -11.91
N ASN A 162 -13.71 20.00 -12.39
CA ASN A 162 -12.59 20.75 -12.93
C ASN A 162 -11.50 20.93 -11.86
N ALA A 163 -10.23 20.92 -12.28
CA ALA A 163 -9.09 21.10 -11.39
C ALA A 163 -8.92 22.57 -10.96
N THR A 164 -9.75 23.00 -10.02
CA THR A 164 -9.65 24.30 -9.35
C THR A 164 -9.30 24.12 -7.87
N GLU A 165 -8.71 25.12 -7.22
CA GLU A 165 -8.42 25.06 -5.78
C GLU A 165 -9.68 24.83 -4.94
N GLN A 166 -10.79 25.46 -5.32
CA GLN A 166 -12.08 25.28 -4.65
C GLN A 166 -12.54 23.83 -4.69
N ASN A 167 -12.48 23.20 -5.88
CA ASN A 167 -12.84 21.79 -6.04
C ASN A 167 -11.87 20.87 -5.30
N LEU A 168 -10.57 21.17 -5.30
CA LEU A 168 -9.58 20.46 -4.52
C LEU A 168 -9.91 20.50 -3.02
N ARG A 169 -10.19 21.68 -2.46
CA ARG A 169 -10.58 21.81 -1.04
C ARG A 169 -11.85 21.04 -0.71
N MET A 170 -12.87 21.16 -1.55
CA MET A 170 -14.15 20.47 -1.38
C MET A 170 -14.03 18.95 -1.45
N LYS A 171 -13.14 18.43 -2.31
CA LYS A 171 -12.99 16.99 -2.59
C LYS A 171 -11.84 16.33 -1.86
N THR A 172 -11.00 17.09 -1.16
CA THR A 172 -9.94 16.53 -0.32
C THR A 172 -10.57 15.71 0.80
N MET A 173 -10.24 14.42 0.84
CA MET A 173 -10.64 13.54 1.94
C MET A 173 -9.83 13.85 3.20
N PHE A 174 -10.47 13.69 4.35
CA PHE A 174 -9.79 13.78 5.64
C PHE A 174 -9.04 12.48 5.90
N ASN A 175 -7.70 12.55 5.98
CA ASN A 175 -6.80 11.42 6.19
C ASN A 175 -7.17 10.19 5.35
N GLY A 176 -7.10 10.34 4.02
CA GLY A 176 -7.59 9.34 3.08
C GLY A 176 -7.00 7.95 3.30
N GLN A 177 -5.69 7.83 3.54
CA GLN A 177 -5.06 6.53 3.75
C GLN A 177 -5.52 5.88 5.06
N CYS A 178 -5.59 6.64 6.17
CA CYS A 178 -6.22 6.17 7.41
C CYS A 178 -7.64 5.68 7.14
N LEU A 179 -8.43 6.45 6.40
CA LEU A 179 -9.82 6.15 6.08
C LEU A 179 -9.94 4.84 5.30
N PHE A 180 -9.15 4.66 4.23
CA PHE A 180 -9.09 3.43 3.45
C PHE A 180 -8.68 2.23 4.29
N LEU A 181 -7.69 2.43 5.15
CA LEU A 181 -7.29 1.39 6.08
C LEU A 181 -8.50 1.04 6.96
N CYS A 182 -9.04 1.96 7.74
CA CYS A 182 -10.11 1.64 8.69
C CYS A 182 -11.41 1.08 8.05
N ARG A 183 -11.76 1.56 6.85
CA ARG A 183 -13.13 1.42 6.29
C ARG A 183 -13.17 0.93 4.84
N GLY A 184 -12.02 0.59 4.25
CA GLY A 184 -11.92 0.08 2.87
C GLY A 184 -12.23 1.12 1.79
N GLU A 185 -12.27 0.68 0.52
CA GLU A 185 -12.52 1.58 -0.63
C GLU A 185 -13.97 2.10 -0.68
N GLN A 186 -14.92 1.43 -0.03
CA GLN A 186 -16.32 1.90 0.01
C GLN A 186 -16.42 3.31 0.61
N SER A 187 -15.57 3.65 1.58
CA SER A 187 -15.48 4.99 2.17
C SER A 187 -15.13 6.11 1.17
N TYR A 188 -14.67 5.77 -0.03
CA TYR A 188 -14.32 6.71 -1.09
C TYR A 188 -15.45 6.97 -2.09
N ILE A 189 -16.52 6.18 -2.02
CA ILE A 189 -17.63 6.22 -2.98
C ILE A 189 -18.58 7.37 -2.65
N LYS A 190 -19.12 8.02 -3.69
CA LYS A 190 -20.16 9.03 -3.55
C LYS A 190 -21.42 8.42 -2.91
N GLY A 191 -22.03 9.13 -1.94
CA GLY A 191 -23.19 8.62 -1.19
C GLY A 191 -22.82 7.91 0.11
N GLU A 192 -21.54 7.62 0.32
CA GLU A 192 -21.03 6.98 1.55
C GLU A 192 -20.47 8.03 2.52
N GLU A 193 -21.18 9.15 2.72
CA GLU A 193 -20.79 10.21 3.66
C GLU A 193 -20.69 9.69 5.10
N SER A 194 -21.56 8.76 5.50
CA SER A 194 -21.56 8.14 6.83
C SER A 194 -20.27 7.36 7.10
N LEU A 195 -19.75 6.64 6.10
CA LEU A 195 -18.47 5.94 6.18
C LEU A 195 -17.28 6.89 6.26
N ARG A 196 -17.43 8.18 5.92
CA ARG A 196 -16.38 9.20 6.05
C ARG A 196 -16.47 9.99 7.35
N ALA A 197 -17.68 10.10 7.90
CA ALA A 197 -17.94 10.86 9.11
C ALA A 197 -17.23 10.24 10.32
N ASN A 198 -16.83 11.08 11.27
CA ASN A 198 -16.34 10.66 12.59
C ASN A 198 -15.13 9.69 12.53
N LEU A 199 -14.26 9.78 11.52
CA LEU A 199 -12.97 9.08 11.59
C LEU A 199 -12.16 9.67 12.74
N THR A 200 -11.72 8.81 13.66
CA THR A 200 -10.94 9.20 14.83
C THR A 200 -9.46 8.86 14.67
N GLU A 201 -8.61 9.58 15.40
CA GLU A 201 -7.18 9.28 15.44
C GLU A 201 -6.91 7.89 16.04
N ALA A 202 -7.73 7.48 17.01
CA ALA A 202 -7.65 6.15 17.62
C ALA A 202 -7.89 5.03 16.61
N GLU A 203 -8.89 5.17 15.73
CA GLU A 203 -9.12 4.22 14.63
C GLU A 203 -7.90 4.16 13.70
N CYS A 204 -7.34 5.31 13.30
CA CYS A 204 -6.16 5.32 12.43
C CYS A 204 -4.95 4.65 13.10
N ASN A 205 -4.72 4.90 14.38
CA ASN A 205 -3.66 4.25 15.15
C ASN A 205 -3.87 2.74 15.29
N ALA A 206 -5.10 2.30 15.57
CA ALA A 206 -5.46 0.88 15.62
C ALA A 206 -5.25 0.21 14.25
N ALA A 207 -5.58 0.93 13.18
CA ALA A 207 -5.39 0.47 11.82
C ALA A 207 -3.92 0.21 11.50
N TYR A 208 -3.06 1.20 11.75
CA TYR A 208 -1.63 1.06 11.57
C TYR A 208 -1.00 -0.03 12.44
N ASN A 209 -1.42 -0.13 13.70
CA ASN A 209 -0.94 -1.18 14.60
C ASN A 209 -1.34 -2.57 14.12
N SER A 210 -2.45 -2.72 13.40
CA SER A 210 -2.80 -3.99 12.76
C SER A 210 -1.91 -4.25 11.55
N LEU A 211 -1.72 -3.27 10.64
CA LEU A 211 -0.77 -3.41 9.53
C LEU A 211 0.58 -3.92 10.01
N LYS A 212 1.14 -3.33 11.08
CA LYS A 212 2.42 -3.76 11.67
C LYS A 212 2.49 -5.23 12.04
N ARG A 213 1.37 -5.84 12.45
CA ARG A 213 1.29 -7.25 12.83
C ARG A 213 1.05 -8.15 11.62
N ASP A 214 0.36 -7.63 10.62
CA ASP A 214 -0.17 -8.42 9.51
C ASP A 214 0.83 -8.49 8.33
N VAL A 215 1.62 -7.43 8.13
CA VAL A 215 2.60 -7.31 7.05
C VAL A 215 4.06 -7.35 7.52
N ASP A 216 4.94 -7.78 6.63
CA ASP A 216 6.39 -7.82 6.86
C ASP A 216 7.04 -6.46 6.59
N TRP A 217 6.45 -5.66 5.69
CA TRP A 217 7.00 -4.38 5.24
C TRP A 217 5.93 -3.32 4.96
N ILE A 218 6.19 -2.08 5.38
CA ILE A 218 5.38 -0.90 5.05
C ILE A 218 6.25 0.05 4.21
N GLY A 219 6.16 -0.08 2.89
CA GLY A 219 6.93 0.72 1.94
C GLY A 219 6.39 2.14 1.78
N ARG A 220 7.14 2.95 1.02
CA ARG A 220 6.87 4.37 0.80
C ARG A 220 6.95 4.71 -0.69
N THR A 221 5.98 5.47 -1.21
CA THR A 221 5.89 5.77 -2.65
C THR A 221 7.08 6.56 -3.20
N ASP A 222 7.64 7.49 -2.44
CA ASP A 222 8.76 8.38 -2.85
C ASP A 222 10.10 7.67 -2.99
N VAL A 223 10.26 6.50 -2.36
CA VAL A 223 11.43 5.63 -2.45
C VAL A 223 11.07 4.26 -3.03
N ILE A 224 9.98 4.19 -3.80
CA ILE A 224 9.51 2.91 -4.36
C ILE A 224 10.57 2.26 -5.25
N SER A 225 11.25 3.04 -6.09
CA SER A 225 12.30 2.56 -6.99
C SER A 225 13.59 2.18 -6.25
N THR A 226 13.97 2.95 -5.23
CA THR A 226 15.25 2.80 -4.55
C THR A 226 15.22 1.83 -3.37
N GLU A 227 14.07 1.65 -2.73
CA GLU A 227 13.89 0.74 -1.58
C GLU A 227 12.97 -0.43 -1.95
N THR A 228 11.71 -0.16 -2.30
CA THR A 228 10.70 -1.23 -2.45
C THR A 228 11.00 -2.18 -3.61
N ILE A 229 11.38 -1.65 -4.78
CA ILE A 229 11.73 -2.50 -5.94
C ILE A 229 12.99 -3.31 -5.67
N LYS A 230 14.02 -2.72 -5.05
CA LYS A 230 15.24 -3.45 -4.66
C LYS A 230 14.93 -4.60 -3.69
N LEU A 231 14.06 -4.34 -2.72
CA LEU A 231 13.58 -5.37 -1.80
C LEU A 231 12.90 -6.52 -2.53
N LEU A 232 11.99 -6.21 -3.45
CA LEU A 232 11.27 -7.23 -4.24
C LEU A 232 12.20 -7.97 -5.21
N GLN A 233 13.18 -7.30 -5.79
CA GLN A 233 14.22 -7.91 -6.62
C GLN A 233 15.00 -8.96 -5.83
N ARG A 234 15.39 -8.62 -4.60
CA ARG A 234 16.11 -9.53 -3.71
C ARG A 234 15.26 -10.73 -3.33
N LEU A 235 14.01 -10.49 -2.90
CA LEU A 235 13.07 -11.57 -2.56
C LEU A 235 12.90 -12.55 -3.72
N THR A 236 12.75 -12.03 -4.94
CA THR A 236 12.46 -12.84 -6.13
C THR A 236 13.72 -13.35 -6.86
N ASN A 237 14.91 -13.03 -6.36
CA ASN A 237 16.20 -13.30 -7.00
C ASN A 237 16.17 -12.92 -8.50
N THR A 238 15.76 -11.70 -8.80
CA THR A 238 15.76 -11.10 -10.15
C THR A 238 16.63 -9.85 -10.18
N THR A 239 17.30 -9.64 -11.31
CA THR A 239 18.12 -8.46 -11.60
C THR A 239 17.40 -7.47 -12.51
N ASP A 240 16.12 -7.68 -12.80
CA ASP A 240 15.39 -6.84 -13.76
C ASP A 240 15.29 -5.41 -13.26
N GLU A 241 16.08 -4.52 -13.86
CA GLU A 241 16.01 -3.09 -13.62
C GLU A 241 14.68 -2.57 -14.16
N LEU A 242 13.81 -2.17 -13.24
CA LEU A 242 12.71 -1.32 -13.63
C LEU A 242 13.27 0.05 -13.99
N SER A 243 13.25 0.36 -15.27
CA SER A 243 12.92 1.73 -15.70
C SER A 243 11.56 2.06 -15.09
N VAL A 244 11.60 2.58 -13.86
CA VAL A 244 10.45 3.22 -13.23
C VAL A 244 10.29 4.49 -14.02
N SER A 245 9.45 4.46 -15.06
CA SER A 245 8.96 5.70 -15.61
C SER A 245 8.30 6.42 -14.44
N ALA A 246 8.94 7.51 -13.99
CA ALA A 246 8.33 8.40 -13.01
C ALA A 246 6.91 8.66 -13.49
N ASN A 247 5.91 8.65 -12.61
CA ASN A 247 4.51 8.89 -12.96
C ASN A 247 4.37 10.24 -13.69
N THR A 248 4.64 10.24 -14.99
CA THR A 248 4.45 11.32 -15.93
C THR A 248 2.99 11.23 -16.34
N ASN A 249 2.10 11.46 -15.36
CA ASN A 249 0.79 11.97 -15.76
C ASN A 249 1.08 13.41 -16.22
N PRO A 250 1.22 13.67 -17.54
CA PRO A 250 1.72 14.94 -18.04
C PRO A 250 0.68 16.06 -17.84
N GLN A 251 -0.51 15.70 -17.38
CA GLN A 251 -1.69 16.55 -17.28
C GLN A 251 -2.11 16.78 -15.83
N LYS A 252 -1.16 17.02 -14.91
CA LYS A 252 -1.54 17.50 -13.58
C LYS A 252 -1.88 18.98 -13.68
N ALA A 253 -3.18 19.29 -13.69
CA ALA A 253 -3.65 20.67 -13.77
C ALA A 253 -3.34 21.52 -12.52
N LEU A 254 -3.07 20.89 -11.37
CA LEU A 254 -2.72 21.57 -10.12
C LEU A 254 -1.44 20.99 -9.51
N HIS A 255 -0.61 21.90 -9.03
CA HIS A 255 0.67 21.64 -8.38
C HIS A 255 0.61 22.22 -6.97
N PHE A 256 1.04 21.47 -5.95
CA PHE A 256 0.84 21.87 -4.55
C PHE A 256 1.55 23.19 -4.23
N GLU A 257 2.77 23.32 -4.74
CA GLU A 257 3.63 24.49 -4.68
C GLU A 257 2.99 25.76 -5.26
N ASN A 258 2.08 25.61 -6.24
CA ASN A 258 1.40 26.71 -6.91
C ASN A 258 0.06 27.08 -6.27
N LEU A 259 -0.39 26.35 -5.25
CA LEU A 259 -1.65 26.63 -4.55
C LEU A 259 -1.50 27.84 -3.61
N THR A 260 -2.61 28.52 -3.33
CA THR A 260 -2.64 29.52 -2.25
C THR A 260 -2.20 28.92 -0.91
N LYS A 261 -1.58 29.75 -0.05
CA LYS A 261 -1.13 29.32 1.29
C LYS A 261 -2.27 28.76 2.14
N ALA A 262 -3.45 29.35 2.03
CA ALA A 262 -4.65 28.86 2.71
C ALA A 262 -5.03 27.43 2.26
N THR A 263 -5.00 27.16 0.95
CA THR A 263 -5.25 25.81 0.42
C THR A 263 -4.15 24.83 0.84
N GLN A 264 -2.87 25.24 0.81
CA GLN A 264 -1.75 24.40 1.27
C GLN A 264 -1.93 23.99 2.74
N GLN A 265 -2.20 24.96 3.62
CA GLN A 265 -2.43 24.71 5.05
C GLN A 265 -3.65 23.82 5.28
N PHE A 266 -4.74 24.07 4.56
CA PHE A 266 -5.95 23.24 4.63
C PHE A 266 -5.64 21.77 4.32
N ILE A 267 -4.92 21.49 3.22
CA ILE A 267 -4.59 20.11 2.82
C ILE A 267 -3.65 19.46 3.84
N ILE A 268 -2.65 20.19 4.34
CA ILE A 268 -1.73 19.71 5.38
C ILE A 268 -2.49 19.32 6.64
N GLN A 269 -3.33 20.21 7.17
CA GLN A 269 -4.12 19.97 8.39
C GLN A 269 -5.07 18.78 8.21
N ARG A 270 -5.74 18.71 7.06
CA ARG A 270 -6.71 17.66 6.73
C ARG A 270 -6.09 16.28 6.52
N ASN A 271 -4.77 16.18 6.33
CA ASN A 271 -4.04 14.93 6.11
C ASN A 271 -2.89 14.74 7.10
N SER A 272 -3.03 15.28 8.31
CA SER A 272 -2.00 15.24 9.36
C SER A 272 -1.78 13.82 9.91
N TRP A 273 -2.82 13.00 10.05
CA TRP A 273 -2.69 11.61 10.49
C TRP A 273 -2.06 10.73 9.41
N ASP A 274 -2.42 10.92 8.14
CA ASP A 274 -1.74 10.27 7.01
C ASP A 274 -0.25 10.62 6.96
N HIS A 275 0.10 11.87 7.31
CA HIS A 275 1.50 12.27 7.44
C HIS A 275 2.20 11.52 8.57
N GLU A 276 1.57 11.39 9.74
CA GLU A 276 2.16 10.65 10.86
C GLU A 276 2.27 9.15 10.56
N LEU A 277 1.27 8.52 9.93
CA LEU A 277 1.36 7.14 9.44
C LEU A 277 2.60 6.92 8.57
N TYR A 278 2.79 7.82 7.60
CA TYR A 278 3.92 7.78 6.70
C TYR A 278 5.26 7.95 7.45
N LYS A 279 5.34 8.88 8.40
CA LYS A 279 6.52 9.09 9.24
C LYS A 279 6.82 7.89 10.14
N ARG A 280 5.80 7.24 10.69
CA ARG A 280 5.95 5.98 11.43
C ARG A 280 6.51 4.89 10.54
N ALA A 281 5.98 4.70 9.33
CA ALA A 281 6.51 3.73 8.38
C ALA A 281 8.01 3.99 8.08
N GLN A 282 8.39 5.24 7.85
CA GLN A 282 9.79 5.62 7.64
C GLN A 282 10.71 5.24 8.81
N ARG A 283 10.25 5.38 10.06
CA ARG A 283 11.04 5.09 11.27
C ARG A 283 11.04 3.61 11.65
N GLU A 284 9.90 2.94 11.47
CA GLU A 284 9.66 1.58 11.97
C GLU A 284 9.96 0.50 10.93
N PHE A 285 9.95 0.88 9.64
CA PHE A 285 10.28 0.02 8.51
C PHE A 285 11.33 0.72 7.61
N PRO A 286 12.54 1.00 8.09
CA PRO A 286 13.65 1.43 7.24
C PRO A 286 14.20 0.22 6.47
N ILE A 287 14.73 0.41 5.25
CA ILE A 287 15.25 -0.71 4.45
C ILE A 287 16.39 -1.45 5.17
N SER A 288 17.13 -0.73 6.02
CA SER A 288 18.19 -1.26 6.89
C SER A 288 17.70 -2.20 7.99
N MET A 289 16.39 -2.45 8.14
CA MET A 289 15.88 -3.44 9.09
C MET A 289 16.15 -4.89 8.66
N TRP A 290 16.54 -5.09 7.39
CA TRP A 290 16.80 -6.40 6.81
C TRP A 290 18.31 -6.71 6.84
N LYS A 291 18.65 -7.96 7.21
CA LYS A 291 20.02 -8.51 7.16
C LYS A 291 20.47 -8.72 5.72
N SER A 292 20.84 -7.65 5.05
CA SER A 292 21.59 -7.71 3.79
C SER A 292 22.17 -6.34 3.51
N GLU A 293 23.42 -6.31 3.04
CA GLU A 293 24.07 -5.10 2.53
C GLU A 293 23.25 -4.59 1.32
N PHE A 294 22.43 -3.56 1.55
CA PHE A 294 21.68 -2.81 0.53
C PHE A 294 22.48 -1.62 0.03
#